data_AF-A0A0F9RC17-F1
#
_entry.id   AF-A0A0F9RC17-F1
#
_cell.length_a   1.000
_cell.length_b   1.000
_cell.length_c   1.000
_cell.angle_alpha   90.00
_cell.angle_beta   90.00
_cell.angle_gamma   90.00
#
_symmetry.space_group_name_H-M   'P 1'
#
loop_
_entity.id
_entity.type
_entity.pdbx_description
1 polymer ?
#
loop_
_entity_poly.entity_id
_entity_poly.type
_entity_poly.pdbx_seq_one_letter_code
_entity_poly.pdbx_strand_id
1 'polypeptide(L)'
;MIKKNIVSILLTLFVIILYLIPNFTTAMQVEMNKNNYKRTDTIKFSIKHTALTEKITNVTLFIDDSLICNNCSFTEIKNYDCIGYGYGYGYGYGCEDDSFEAELIYSFESLSYGEHSFEITLNSKYSKSGKFTIEEEQEVIEVVSSEGRSSGGGGSGIKWDCNLWSECSDGNKTRVCFDKRNNKRTERIGCKSIIIEVTIEKQKDESIIEEIEEKITDKEPFEIVKQEKKAGSLFIIIGIIIILGIILIVAYKKIKHKELQSVSSIERIFDFIAKMRPRESIPVSDMADRLELDYKECLDILIDLDNKKQLVGSLREITKTKFIEKNYLFTKEDPELEKYSGRLSF
;
A
#
# COMPACT_ATOMS: atom_id res chain seq x y z
N MET A 1 26.65 29.08 -4.29
CA MET A 1 26.43 28.25 -5.50
C MET A 1 25.50 27.05 -5.29
N ILE A 2 25.41 26.45 -4.09
CA ILE A 2 24.65 25.21 -3.84
C ILE A 2 23.11 25.37 -4.00
N LYS A 3 22.54 26.55 -3.73
CA LYS A 3 21.08 26.79 -3.79
C LYS A 3 20.45 26.66 -5.18
N LYS A 4 21.20 26.89 -6.28
CA LYS A 4 20.64 26.79 -7.64
C LYS A 4 20.44 25.33 -8.09
N ASN A 5 21.18 24.38 -7.51
CA ASN A 5 21.11 22.98 -7.93
C ASN A 5 19.92 22.23 -7.30
N ILE A 6 19.48 22.61 -6.10
CA ILE A 6 18.39 21.90 -5.39
C ILE A 6 17.05 22.03 -6.13
N VAL A 7 16.74 23.22 -6.66
CA VAL A 7 15.50 23.45 -7.42
C VAL A 7 15.50 22.63 -8.70
N SER A 8 16.64 22.54 -9.38
CA SER A 8 16.78 21.71 -10.59
C SER A 8 16.54 20.24 -10.28
N ILE A 9 17.15 19.71 -9.21
CA ILE A 9 17.02 18.30 -8.82
C ILE A 9 15.57 17.95 -8.47
N LEU A 10 14.89 18.81 -7.71
CA LEU A 10 13.47 18.62 -7.36
C LEU A 10 12.57 18.64 -8.59
N LEU A 11 12.82 19.55 -9.54
CA LEU A 11 12.06 19.62 -10.79
C LEU A 11 12.25 18.34 -11.62
N THR A 12 13.49 17.84 -11.73
CA THR A 12 13.79 16.60 -12.44
C THR A 12 13.10 15.40 -11.80
N LEU A 13 13.14 15.29 -10.47
CA LEU A 13 12.44 14.24 -9.72
C LEU A 13 10.92 14.31 -9.91
N PHE A 14 10.34 15.51 -9.90
CA PHE A 14 8.91 15.72 -10.14
C PHE A 14 8.50 15.32 -11.56
N VAL A 15 9.30 15.66 -12.57
CA VAL A 15 9.06 15.24 -13.96
C VAL A 15 9.18 13.72 -14.09
N ILE A 16 10.15 13.09 -13.44
CA ILE A 16 10.28 11.61 -13.43
C ILE A 16 9.05 10.98 -12.78
N ILE A 17 8.58 11.49 -11.64
CA ILE A 17 7.37 10.99 -10.96
C ILE A 17 6.13 11.16 -11.84
N LEU A 18 5.94 12.33 -12.45
CA LEU A 18 4.83 12.58 -13.38
C LEU A 18 4.89 11.72 -14.64
N TYR A 19 6.09 11.35 -15.09
CA TYR A 19 6.27 10.46 -16.23
C TYR A 19 6.04 8.99 -15.86
N LEU A 20 6.34 8.61 -14.63
CA LEU A 20 6.15 7.25 -14.13
C LEU A 20 4.68 6.97 -13.78
N ILE A 21 3.95 7.90 -13.16
CA ILE A 21 2.57 7.67 -12.69
C ILE A 21 1.61 7.19 -13.80
N PRO A 22 1.55 7.78 -14.99
CA PRO A 22 0.64 7.34 -16.07
C PRO A 22 1.03 5.97 -16.64
N ASN A 23 2.33 5.66 -16.67
CA ASN A 23 2.83 4.36 -17.12
C ASN A 23 2.45 3.21 -16.17
N PHE A 24 2.04 3.51 -14.93
CA PHE A 24 1.50 2.51 -14.01
C PHE A 24 -0.02 2.32 -14.13
N THR A 25 -0.74 3.14 -14.90
CA THR A 25 -2.21 3.09 -15.00
C THR A 25 -2.77 2.33 -16.21
N THR A 26 -1.95 1.94 -17.19
CA THR A 26 -2.33 0.97 -18.25
C THR A 26 -2.12 -0.46 -17.78
N ALA A 27 -2.56 -0.77 -16.56
CA ALA A 27 -2.35 -2.07 -15.96
C ALA A 27 -3.44 -3.03 -16.45
N MET A 28 -3.05 -4.03 -17.24
CA MET A 28 -3.85 -5.22 -17.44
C MET A 28 -4.22 -5.79 -16.05
N GLN A 29 -5.53 -5.87 -15.79
CA GLN A 29 -6.09 -6.48 -14.61
C GLN A 29 -6.58 -7.87 -15.00
N VAL A 30 -6.17 -8.87 -14.22
CA VAL A 30 -6.69 -10.23 -14.32
C VAL A 30 -7.25 -10.57 -12.96
N GLU A 31 -8.57 -10.76 -12.91
CA GLU A 31 -9.27 -11.21 -11.73
C GLU A 31 -9.70 -12.67 -11.92
N MET A 32 -9.51 -13.47 -10.88
CA MET A 32 -10.01 -14.83 -10.83
C MET A 32 -11.28 -14.86 -9.99
N ASN A 33 -12.20 -15.79 -10.29
CA ASN A 33 -13.42 -15.97 -9.51
C ASN A 33 -13.14 -16.42 -8.06
N LYS A 34 -12.10 -17.22 -7.83
CA LYS A 34 -11.66 -17.69 -6.49
C LYS A 34 -10.14 -17.88 -6.45
N ASN A 35 -9.58 -18.14 -5.26
CA ASN A 35 -8.15 -18.45 -5.09
C ASN A 35 -7.88 -19.94 -4.86
N ASN A 36 -8.87 -20.67 -4.35
CA ASN A 36 -8.79 -22.10 -4.06
C ASN A 36 -9.84 -22.83 -4.88
N TYR A 37 -9.43 -23.92 -5.53
CA TYR A 37 -10.24 -24.66 -6.48
C TYR A 37 -10.20 -26.15 -6.18
N LYS A 38 -11.31 -26.83 -6.48
CA LYS A 38 -11.33 -28.28 -6.63
C LYS A 38 -10.90 -28.66 -8.03
N ARG A 39 -10.43 -29.89 -8.23
CA ARG A 39 -10.03 -30.38 -9.55
C ARG A 39 -11.17 -30.39 -10.58
N THR A 40 -12.40 -30.47 -10.12
CA THR A 40 -13.62 -30.41 -10.95
C THR A 40 -14.07 -28.98 -11.27
N ASP A 41 -13.46 -27.97 -10.64
CA ASP A 41 -13.83 -26.58 -10.87
C ASP A 41 -13.26 -26.07 -12.20
N THR A 42 -13.74 -24.92 -12.64
CA THR A 42 -13.20 -24.17 -13.78
C THR A 42 -12.71 -22.81 -13.31
N ILE A 43 -11.51 -22.38 -13.71
CA ILE A 43 -11.09 -20.98 -13.51
C ILE A 43 -11.80 -20.12 -14.54
N LYS A 44 -12.30 -19.01 -14.04
CA LYS A 44 -12.76 -17.91 -14.85
C LYS A 44 -11.81 -16.73 -14.65
N PHE A 45 -11.06 -16.39 -15.70
CA PHE A 45 -10.22 -15.19 -15.72
C PHE A 45 -11.01 -14.04 -16.35
N SER A 46 -11.28 -13.00 -15.57
CA SER A 46 -11.78 -11.72 -16.08
C SER A 46 -10.59 -10.83 -16.39
N ILE A 47 -10.44 -10.50 -17.67
CA ILE A 47 -9.33 -9.70 -18.19
C ILE A 47 -9.87 -8.33 -18.51
N LYS A 48 -9.35 -7.30 -17.84
CA LYS A 48 -9.67 -5.91 -18.10
C LYS A 48 -8.41 -5.14 -18.48
N HIS A 49 -8.44 -4.45 -19.60
CA HIS A 49 -7.35 -3.57 -20.02
C HIS A 49 -7.90 -2.22 -20.45
N THR A 50 -7.43 -1.14 -19.82
CA THR A 50 -7.79 0.24 -20.15
C THR A 50 -6.78 0.82 -21.15
N ALA A 51 -7.27 1.69 -22.05
CA ALA A 51 -6.48 2.40 -23.05
C ALA A 51 -5.75 1.51 -24.07
N LEU A 52 -6.47 0.51 -24.61
CA LEU A 52 -5.94 -0.26 -25.75
C LEU A 52 -6.17 0.52 -27.04
N THR A 53 -5.08 0.87 -27.73
CA THR A 53 -5.13 1.38 -29.10
C THR A 53 -5.19 0.27 -30.15
N GLU A 54 -4.98 -0.97 -29.74
CA GLU A 54 -4.91 -2.15 -30.61
C GLU A 54 -5.97 -3.18 -30.21
N LYS A 55 -6.64 -3.76 -31.21
CA LYS A 55 -7.59 -4.86 -31.01
C LYS A 55 -6.86 -6.10 -30.47
N ILE A 56 -7.40 -6.71 -29.42
CA ILE A 56 -6.90 -8.00 -28.91
C ILE A 56 -7.32 -9.10 -29.87
N THR A 57 -6.33 -9.80 -30.44
CA THR A 57 -6.53 -10.89 -31.41
C THR A 57 -5.97 -12.22 -30.94
N ASN A 58 -5.05 -12.19 -29.97
CA ASN A 58 -4.46 -13.39 -29.38
C ASN A 58 -4.39 -13.25 -27.86
N VAL A 59 -4.94 -14.26 -27.17
CA VAL A 59 -4.76 -14.48 -25.73
C VAL A 59 -3.95 -15.76 -25.55
N THR A 60 -2.87 -15.69 -24.80
CA THR A 60 -2.01 -16.84 -24.48
C THR A 60 -2.04 -17.10 -22.98
N LEU A 61 -2.19 -18.36 -22.58
CA LEU A 61 -2.20 -18.79 -21.18
C LEU A 61 -1.02 -19.73 -20.91
N PHE A 62 -0.27 -19.41 -19.87
CA PHE A 62 0.75 -20.26 -19.27
C PHE A 62 0.32 -20.66 -17.87
N ILE A 63 0.59 -21.92 -17.50
CA ILE A 63 0.46 -22.42 -16.13
C ILE A 63 1.77 -23.11 -15.79
N ASP A 64 2.40 -22.72 -14.68
CA ASP A 64 3.72 -23.21 -14.24
C ASP A 64 4.76 -23.19 -15.38
N ASP A 65 4.89 -22.02 -16.00
CA ASP A 65 5.77 -21.75 -17.16
C ASP A 65 5.50 -22.63 -18.40
N SER A 66 4.47 -23.47 -18.36
CA SER A 66 4.08 -24.35 -19.45
C SER A 66 2.99 -23.69 -20.29
N LEU A 67 3.20 -23.63 -21.61
CA LEU A 67 2.22 -23.10 -22.56
C LEU A 67 1.00 -24.03 -22.60
N ILE A 68 -0.13 -23.54 -22.08
CA ILE A 68 -1.39 -24.29 -22.06
C ILE A 68 -2.17 -24.08 -23.35
N CYS A 69 -2.31 -22.81 -23.76
CA CYS A 69 -2.90 -22.48 -25.05
C CYS A 69 -2.25 -21.24 -25.65
N ASN A 70 -1.99 -21.31 -26.96
CA ASN A 70 -1.67 -20.17 -27.80
C ASN A 70 -2.92 -19.86 -28.62
N ASN A 71 -3.39 -18.61 -28.58
CA ASN A 71 -4.67 -18.20 -29.14
C ASN A 71 -5.87 -18.90 -28.49
N CYS A 72 -5.92 -18.83 -27.16
CA CYS A 72 -7.01 -19.36 -26.35
C CYS A 72 -8.35 -18.74 -26.76
N SER A 73 -9.41 -19.54 -26.85
CA SER A 73 -10.76 -19.04 -27.05
C SER A 73 -11.23 -18.27 -25.81
N PHE A 74 -11.60 -17.00 -25.99
CA PHE A 74 -12.16 -16.15 -24.94
C PHE A 74 -13.50 -15.57 -25.39
N THR A 75 -14.37 -15.27 -24.42
CA THR A 75 -15.63 -14.57 -24.66
C THR A 75 -15.41 -13.09 -24.38
N GLU A 76 -15.53 -12.26 -25.40
CA GLU A 76 -15.51 -10.81 -25.25
C GLU A 76 -16.82 -10.34 -24.59
N ILE A 77 -16.71 -9.67 -23.44
CA ILE A 77 -17.86 -9.18 -22.67
C ILE A 77 -18.22 -7.76 -23.12
N LYS A 78 -17.19 -6.92 -23.24
CA LYS A 78 -17.32 -5.55 -23.73
C LYS A 78 -16.15 -5.21 -24.63
N ASN A 79 -16.51 -4.81 -25.84
CA ASN A 79 -15.64 -4.08 -26.74
C ASN A 79 -16.30 -2.74 -26.97
N TYR A 80 -15.82 -1.68 -26.31
CA TYR A 80 -16.27 -0.34 -26.63
C TYR A 80 -15.59 0.08 -27.93
N ASP A 81 -16.11 -0.40 -29.07
CA ASP A 81 -15.86 0.24 -30.35
C ASP A 81 -16.59 1.59 -30.31
N CYS A 82 -15.94 2.63 -29.75
CA CYS A 82 -16.54 3.95 -29.78
C CYS A 82 -16.53 4.48 -31.22
N ILE A 83 -17.64 4.25 -31.93
CA ILE A 83 -17.94 4.96 -33.17
C ILE A 83 -18.26 6.39 -32.78
N GLY A 84 -17.22 7.22 -32.69
CA GLY A 84 -17.36 8.65 -32.44
C GLY A 84 -18.22 9.28 -33.54
N TYR A 85 -19.46 9.62 -33.22
CA TYR A 85 -20.30 10.47 -34.08
C TYR A 85 -19.78 11.91 -33.99
N GLY A 86 -18.72 12.19 -34.74
CA GLY A 86 -18.21 13.53 -34.93
C GLY A 86 -19.20 14.34 -35.76
N TYR A 87 -19.98 15.21 -35.12
CA TYR A 87 -20.60 16.34 -35.83
C TYR A 87 -19.45 17.25 -36.30
N GLY A 88 -19.41 17.56 -37.59
CA GLY A 88 -18.30 18.21 -38.31
C GLY A 88 -17.92 19.65 -37.89
N TYR A 89 -18.01 19.99 -36.61
CA TYR A 89 -17.73 21.31 -36.03
C TYR A 89 -16.63 21.28 -34.96
N GLY A 90 -15.61 20.43 -35.11
CA GLY A 90 -14.33 20.58 -34.40
C GLY A 90 -14.30 20.30 -32.90
N TYR A 91 -15.42 19.93 -32.28
CA TYR A 91 -15.51 19.55 -30.86
C TYR A 91 -16.30 18.24 -30.72
N GLY A 92 -15.63 17.12 -31.02
CA GLY A 92 -16.15 15.81 -30.68
C GLY A 92 -15.77 15.45 -29.26
N TYR A 93 -16.76 15.13 -28.42
CA TYR A 93 -16.52 14.44 -27.15
C TYR A 93 -16.03 13.03 -27.50
N GLY A 94 -14.72 12.81 -27.47
CA GLY A 94 -14.14 11.49 -27.62
C GLY A 94 -14.60 10.61 -26.47
N CYS A 95 -15.02 9.37 -26.75
CA CYS A 95 -15.18 8.40 -25.67
C CYS A 95 -13.81 8.23 -25.01
N GLU A 96 -13.76 8.45 -23.70
CA GLU A 96 -12.51 8.31 -22.93
C GLU A 96 -12.24 6.86 -22.51
N ASP A 97 -13.13 5.91 -22.82
CA ASP A 97 -13.07 4.55 -22.27
C ASP A 97 -12.91 3.45 -23.34
N ASP A 98 -11.77 3.47 -24.05
CA ASP A 98 -11.30 2.31 -24.82
C ASP A 98 -10.85 1.23 -23.83
N SER A 99 -11.80 0.42 -23.37
CA SER A 99 -11.56 -0.70 -22.47
C SER A 99 -11.94 -2.03 -23.11
N PHE A 100 -11.05 -3.01 -22.96
CA PHE A 100 -11.29 -4.40 -23.33
C PHE A 100 -11.65 -5.19 -22.09
N GLU A 101 -12.74 -5.95 -22.17
CA GLU A 101 -13.17 -6.87 -21.12
C GLU A 101 -13.46 -8.25 -21.73
N ALA A 102 -12.77 -9.28 -21.26
CA ALA A 102 -12.92 -10.64 -21.76
C ALA A 102 -12.87 -11.69 -20.65
N GLU A 103 -13.50 -12.82 -20.93
CA GLU A 103 -13.54 -14.00 -20.06
C GLU A 103 -12.86 -15.19 -20.71
N LEU A 104 -11.90 -15.78 -19.99
CA LEU A 104 -11.25 -17.03 -20.36
C LEU A 104 -11.63 -18.12 -19.35
N ILE A 105 -12.06 -19.28 -19.85
CA ILE A 105 -12.46 -20.44 -19.04
C ILE A 105 -11.47 -21.58 -19.26
N TYR A 106 -10.96 -22.17 -18.18
CA TYR A 106 -10.04 -23.31 -18.24
C TYR A 106 -10.39 -24.39 -17.22
N SER A 107 -10.23 -25.67 -17.60
CA SER A 107 -10.50 -26.86 -16.76
C SER A 107 -9.19 -27.52 -16.29
N PHE A 108 -9.18 -28.04 -15.07
CA PHE A 108 -7.99 -28.52 -14.37
C PHE A 108 -7.71 -30.01 -14.45
N GLU A 109 -8.39 -30.76 -15.32
CA GLU A 109 -8.32 -32.23 -15.30
C GLU A 109 -6.87 -32.77 -15.34
N SER A 110 -5.96 -32.04 -15.98
CA SER A 110 -4.55 -32.39 -16.14
C SER A 110 -3.60 -31.86 -15.05
N LEU A 111 -4.03 -30.96 -14.16
CA LEU A 111 -3.15 -30.38 -13.14
C LEU A 111 -3.11 -31.24 -11.86
N SER A 112 -1.97 -31.24 -11.19
CA SER A 112 -1.79 -31.85 -9.87
C SER A 112 -2.45 -31.02 -8.77
N TYR A 113 -2.57 -31.56 -7.56
CA TYR A 113 -2.91 -30.75 -6.38
C TYR A 113 -1.73 -29.87 -5.96
N GLY A 114 -2.00 -28.69 -5.41
CA GLY A 114 -0.98 -27.76 -4.93
C GLY A 114 -1.13 -26.32 -5.41
N GLU A 115 -0.11 -25.49 -5.16
CA GLU A 115 -0.02 -24.11 -5.65
C GLU A 115 0.47 -24.11 -7.09
N HIS A 116 -0.24 -23.38 -7.94
CA HIS A 116 0.06 -23.18 -9.35
C HIS A 116 0.21 -21.69 -9.64
N SER A 117 1.11 -21.37 -10.56
CA SER A 117 1.28 -20.04 -11.12
C SER A 117 0.60 -19.94 -12.48
N PHE A 118 0.06 -18.76 -12.81
CA PHE A 118 -0.46 -18.49 -14.15
C PHE A 118 0.16 -17.22 -14.72
N GLU A 119 0.25 -17.15 -16.03
CA GLU A 119 0.53 -15.92 -16.79
C GLU A 119 -0.42 -15.85 -17.99
N ILE A 120 -1.14 -14.73 -18.12
CA ILE A 120 -1.95 -14.43 -19.29
C ILE A 120 -1.26 -13.33 -20.08
N THR A 121 -1.09 -13.55 -21.37
CA THR A 121 -0.49 -12.57 -22.28
C THR A 121 -1.47 -12.20 -23.40
N LEU A 122 -1.68 -10.91 -23.63
CA LEU A 122 -2.48 -10.36 -24.72
C LEU A 122 -1.56 -9.85 -25.84
N ASN A 123 -1.78 -10.31 -27.07
CA ASN A 123 -1.02 -9.93 -28.28
C ASN A 123 0.52 -9.96 -28.08
N SER A 124 1.05 -10.81 -27.19
CA SER A 124 2.47 -10.85 -26.81
C SER A 124 3.06 -9.56 -26.20
N LYS A 125 2.21 -8.59 -25.83
CA LYS A 125 2.65 -7.26 -25.33
C LYS A 125 2.31 -7.03 -23.87
N TYR A 126 1.09 -7.39 -23.47
CA TYR A 126 0.58 -7.14 -22.14
C TYR A 126 0.51 -8.46 -21.41
N SER A 127 1.25 -8.61 -20.31
CA SER A 127 1.18 -9.82 -19.51
C SER A 127 0.83 -9.54 -18.07
N LYS A 128 0.13 -10.49 -17.46
CA LYS A 128 -0.23 -10.48 -16.05
C LYS A 128 -0.10 -11.88 -15.48
N SER A 129 0.61 -11.98 -14.37
CA SER A 129 0.79 -13.22 -13.64
C SER A 129 0.14 -13.21 -12.27
N GLY A 130 -0.14 -14.40 -11.75
CA GLY A 130 -0.70 -14.63 -10.42
C GLY A 130 -0.54 -16.08 -9.98
N LYS A 131 -1.22 -16.45 -8.89
CA LYS A 131 -1.16 -17.79 -8.29
C LYS A 131 -2.53 -18.24 -7.82
N PHE A 132 -2.79 -19.54 -7.87
CA PHE A 132 -3.98 -20.20 -7.35
C PHE A 132 -3.63 -21.56 -6.75
N THR A 133 -4.53 -22.14 -5.95
CA THR A 133 -4.30 -23.44 -5.31
C THR A 133 -5.39 -24.42 -5.71
N ILE A 134 -5.00 -25.65 -6.09
CA ILE A 134 -5.91 -26.78 -6.26
C ILE A 134 -5.84 -27.65 -5.01
N GLU A 135 -6.95 -27.73 -4.28
CA GLU A 135 -7.06 -28.51 -3.06
C GLU A 135 -7.57 -29.93 -3.36
N GLU A 136 -7.02 -30.90 -2.64
CA GLU A 136 -7.59 -32.24 -2.61
C GLU A 136 -8.95 -32.14 -1.91
N GLU A 137 -10.00 -32.60 -2.59
CA GLU A 137 -11.29 -32.75 -1.93
C GLU A 137 -11.14 -33.84 -0.89
N GLN A 138 -10.89 -33.44 0.35
CA GLN A 138 -11.10 -34.33 1.47
C GLN A 138 -12.58 -34.65 1.46
N GLU A 139 -12.93 -35.82 0.95
CA GLU A 139 -14.21 -36.44 1.27
C GLU A 139 -14.22 -36.49 2.80
N VAL A 140 -14.92 -35.54 3.41
CA VAL A 140 -15.34 -35.65 4.79
C VAL A 140 -16.33 -36.80 4.76
N ILE A 141 -15.81 -38.01 4.87
CA ILE A 141 -16.60 -39.16 5.26
C ILE A 141 -17.04 -38.79 6.67
N GLU A 142 -18.17 -38.10 6.77
CA GLU A 142 -18.98 -38.14 7.96
C GLU A 142 -19.26 -39.62 8.15
N VAL A 143 -18.44 -40.25 9.00
CA VAL A 143 -18.78 -41.49 9.65
C VAL A 143 -19.97 -41.11 10.52
N VAL A 144 -21.15 -41.05 9.91
CA VAL A 144 -22.41 -41.13 10.60
C VAL A 144 -22.32 -42.50 11.26
N SER A 145 -21.84 -42.50 12.50
CA SER A 145 -21.88 -43.65 13.37
C SER A 145 -23.36 -43.94 13.54
N SER A 146 -23.88 -44.79 12.66
CA SER A 146 -25.13 -45.46 12.89
C SER A 146 -24.88 -46.42 14.04
N GLU A 147 -24.81 -45.89 15.26
CA GLU A 147 -25.17 -46.59 16.48
C GLU A 147 -26.69 -46.82 16.46
N GLY A 148 -27.17 -47.43 15.36
CA GLY A 148 -28.42 -48.15 15.32
C GLY A 148 -28.21 -49.41 16.14
N ARG A 149 -28.36 -49.28 17.45
CA ARG A 149 -28.65 -50.40 18.34
C ARG A 149 -29.84 -51.18 17.77
N SER A 150 -29.57 -52.24 17.03
CA SER A 150 -30.59 -53.26 16.73
C SER A 150 -30.78 -54.13 17.97
N SER A 151 -31.46 -53.57 18.96
CA SER A 151 -32.12 -54.36 20.01
C SER A 151 -33.43 -54.87 19.45
N GLY A 152 -33.50 -56.17 19.15
CA GLY A 152 -34.78 -56.82 18.86
C GLY A 152 -34.67 -58.23 18.29
N GLY A 153 -35.21 -59.20 19.01
CA GLY A 153 -35.69 -60.46 18.42
C GLY A 153 -35.00 -61.72 18.94
N GLY A 154 -35.52 -62.26 20.05
CA GLY A 154 -35.19 -63.59 20.55
C GLY A 154 -35.49 -64.67 19.52
N GLY A 155 -34.48 -65.45 19.21
CA GLY A 155 -34.52 -66.66 18.39
C GLY A 155 -33.11 -67.19 18.37
N SER A 156 -32.92 -68.51 18.47
CA SER A 156 -31.61 -69.16 18.35
C SER A 156 -31.11 -69.00 16.90
N GLY A 157 -30.74 -67.77 16.56
CA GLY A 157 -30.44 -67.30 15.22
C GLY A 157 -28.97 -67.46 14.97
N ILE A 158 -28.66 -68.18 13.90
CA ILE A 158 -27.32 -68.37 13.37
C ILE A 158 -26.66 -66.98 13.26
N LYS A 159 -25.58 -66.76 14.04
CA LYS A 159 -24.76 -65.57 13.90
C LYS A 159 -23.97 -65.68 12.60
N TRP A 160 -24.14 -64.68 11.75
CA TRP A 160 -23.42 -64.54 10.49
C TRP A 160 -22.27 -63.56 10.70
N ASP A 161 -21.08 -63.95 10.26
CA ASP A 161 -19.89 -63.12 10.23
C ASP A 161 -19.70 -62.61 8.82
N CYS A 162 -19.71 -61.29 8.63
CA CYS A 162 -19.80 -60.67 7.31
C CYS A 162 -18.57 -59.82 7.02
N ASN A 163 -18.08 -59.90 5.78
CA ASN A 163 -17.05 -59.00 5.28
C ASN A 163 -17.57 -57.56 5.14
N LEU A 164 -16.65 -56.62 4.92
CA LEU A 164 -16.96 -55.25 4.56
C LEU A 164 -17.82 -55.20 3.29
N TRP A 165 -18.66 -54.17 3.19
CA TRP A 165 -19.45 -53.89 2.00
C TRP A 165 -18.53 -53.54 0.82
N SER A 166 -18.86 -54.04 -0.37
CA SER A 166 -18.22 -53.63 -1.61
C SER A 166 -18.47 -52.15 -1.89
N GLU A 167 -17.67 -51.58 -2.79
CA GLU A 167 -17.98 -50.29 -3.40
C GLU A 167 -19.36 -50.34 -4.09
N CYS A 168 -19.95 -49.16 -4.26
CA CYS A 168 -21.25 -49.06 -4.91
C CYS A 168 -21.09 -49.32 -6.42
N SER A 169 -21.73 -50.38 -6.92
CA SER A 169 -21.76 -50.70 -8.34
C SER A 169 -23.20 -51.05 -8.70
N ASP A 170 -23.69 -50.51 -9.82
CA ASP A 170 -25.08 -50.67 -10.26
C ASP A 170 -26.12 -50.33 -9.18
N GLY A 171 -25.85 -49.27 -8.42
CA GLY A 171 -26.75 -48.78 -7.36
C GLY A 171 -26.86 -49.68 -6.13
N ASN A 172 -26.00 -50.71 -5.99
CA ASN A 172 -26.00 -51.62 -4.86
C ASN A 172 -24.59 -51.81 -4.27
N LYS A 173 -24.52 -52.02 -2.95
CA LYS A 173 -23.36 -52.59 -2.28
C LYS A 173 -23.66 -54.03 -1.88
N THR A 174 -22.66 -54.89 -1.97
CA THR A 174 -22.79 -56.31 -1.63
C THR A 174 -21.78 -56.71 -0.56
N ARG A 175 -22.13 -57.66 0.30
CA ARG A 175 -21.17 -58.29 1.22
C ARG A 175 -21.43 -59.77 1.33
N VAL A 176 -20.37 -60.51 1.62
CA VAL A 176 -20.44 -61.96 1.83
C VAL A 176 -20.42 -62.24 3.32
N CYS A 177 -21.34 -63.09 3.76
CA CYS A 177 -21.46 -63.54 5.13
C CYS A 177 -21.27 -65.06 5.23
N PHE A 178 -20.66 -65.50 6.32
CA PHE A 178 -20.43 -66.89 6.65
C PHE A 178 -21.04 -67.22 8.01
N ASP A 179 -21.63 -68.41 8.13
CA ASP A 179 -22.00 -68.94 9.45
C ASP A 179 -20.89 -69.84 10.03
N LYS A 180 -21.08 -70.31 11.27
CA LYS A 180 -20.16 -71.25 11.93
C LYS A 180 -19.99 -72.59 11.20
N ARG A 181 -20.84 -72.92 10.23
CA ARG A 181 -20.80 -74.13 9.41
C ARG A 181 -20.24 -73.85 8.00
N ASN A 182 -19.65 -72.67 7.78
CA ASN A 182 -19.16 -72.20 6.48
C ASN A 182 -20.23 -72.10 5.38
N ASN A 183 -21.51 -72.01 5.73
CA ASN A 183 -22.53 -71.66 4.75
C ASN A 183 -22.32 -70.21 4.31
N LYS A 184 -22.40 -69.95 3.00
CA LYS A 184 -22.17 -68.63 2.41
C LYS A 184 -23.50 -67.99 2.00
N ARG A 185 -23.70 -66.73 2.39
CA ARG A 185 -24.81 -65.89 1.91
C ARG A 185 -24.25 -64.56 1.41
N THR A 186 -24.84 -64.00 0.35
CA THR A 186 -24.55 -62.65 -0.13
C THR A 186 -25.70 -61.73 0.22
N GLU A 187 -25.40 -60.63 0.91
CA GLU A 187 -26.37 -59.57 1.21
C GLU A 187 -26.20 -58.42 0.22
N ARG A 188 -27.30 -57.71 -0.09
CA ARG A 188 -27.31 -56.55 -0.97
C ARG A 188 -28.09 -55.41 -0.32
N ILE A 189 -27.55 -54.21 -0.34
CA ILE A 189 -28.21 -52.98 0.09
C ILE A 189 -28.08 -51.94 -1.03
N GLY A 190 -29.17 -51.23 -1.30
CA GLY A 190 -29.18 -50.14 -2.27
C GLY A 190 -28.35 -48.95 -1.78
N CYS A 191 -27.54 -48.38 -2.68
CA CYS A 191 -26.88 -47.12 -2.43
C CYS A 191 -27.91 -46.00 -2.58
N LYS A 192 -28.27 -45.33 -1.49
CA LYS A 192 -28.98 -44.05 -1.62
C LYS A 192 -27.99 -43.03 -2.18
N SER A 193 -28.08 -42.75 -3.49
CA SER A 193 -27.58 -41.50 -4.02
C SER A 193 -28.39 -40.39 -3.35
N ILE A 194 -27.75 -39.58 -2.52
CA ILE A 194 -28.34 -38.33 -2.06
C ILE A 194 -28.40 -37.44 -3.30
N ILE A 195 -29.54 -37.45 -3.99
CA ILE A 195 -29.84 -36.42 -4.98
C ILE A 195 -30.12 -35.17 -4.14
N ILE A 196 -29.10 -34.33 -3.97
CA ILE A 196 -29.33 -32.96 -3.50
C ILE A 196 -29.98 -32.24 -4.67
N GLU A 197 -31.31 -32.25 -4.72
CA GLU A 197 -32.05 -31.27 -5.52
C GLU A 197 -31.77 -29.90 -4.87
N VAL A 198 -30.77 -29.20 -5.38
CA VAL A 198 -30.56 -27.79 -5.08
C VAL A 198 -31.65 -27.02 -5.82
N THR A 199 -32.80 -26.86 -5.17
CA THR A 199 -33.80 -25.88 -5.57
C THR A 199 -33.20 -24.50 -5.31
N ILE A 200 -32.63 -23.87 -6.33
CA ILE A 200 -32.25 -22.47 -6.29
C ILE A 200 -33.55 -21.65 -6.37
N GLU A 201 -34.17 -21.42 -5.22
CA GLU A 201 -35.14 -20.34 -5.10
C GLU A 201 -34.39 -19.01 -5.19
N LYS A 202 -34.64 -18.28 -6.28
CA LYS A 202 -34.35 -16.85 -6.38
C LYS A 202 -35.09 -16.13 -5.25
N GLN A 203 -34.38 -15.76 -4.18
CA GLN A 203 -34.86 -14.70 -3.30
C GLN A 203 -34.34 -13.34 -3.75
N LYS A 204 -35.33 -12.49 -3.96
CA LYS A 204 -35.29 -11.10 -4.40
C LYS A 204 -35.45 -10.24 -3.15
N ASP A 205 -34.45 -9.39 -2.93
CA ASP A 205 -34.43 -8.09 -2.27
C ASP A 205 -35.00 -7.86 -0.85
N GLU A 206 -34.28 -6.93 -0.21
CA GLU A 206 -34.69 -5.91 0.75
C GLU A 206 -34.69 -6.21 2.25
N SER A 207 -33.71 -5.55 2.91
CA SER A 207 -33.74 -4.85 4.19
C SER A 207 -34.36 -5.54 5.41
N ILE A 208 -33.60 -5.59 6.51
CA ILE A 208 -33.99 -5.00 7.80
C ILE A 208 -32.74 -4.94 8.71
N ILE A 209 -32.58 -3.76 9.29
CA ILE A 209 -31.61 -3.36 10.31
C ILE A 209 -32.20 -3.69 11.70
N GLU A 210 -31.28 -3.88 12.66
CA GLU A 210 -31.44 -3.75 14.12
C GLU A 210 -31.86 -4.95 14.99
N GLU A 211 -31.21 -4.96 16.16
CA GLU A 211 -31.40 -5.79 17.35
C GLU A 211 -31.03 -7.27 17.26
N ILE A 212 -29.84 -7.61 17.78
CA ILE A 212 -29.71 -8.31 19.07
C ILE A 212 -28.24 -8.15 19.51
N GLU A 213 -28.03 -7.23 20.45
CA GLU A 213 -26.92 -7.31 21.38
C GLU A 213 -27.28 -8.29 22.51
N GLU A 214 -26.22 -8.90 23.04
CA GLU A 214 -26.03 -9.29 24.43
C GLU A 214 -26.00 -10.79 24.78
N LYS A 215 -24.79 -11.19 25.22
CA LYS A 215 -24.41 -12.33 26.07
C LYS A 215 -24.44 -13.73 25.44
N ILE A 216 -23.24 -14.26 25.16
CA ILE A 216 -22.65 -15.34 25.97
C ILE A 216 -21.12 -15.29 25.88
N THR A 217 -20.55 -15.55 27.04
CA THR A 217 -19.21 -15.38 27.56
C THR A 217 -18.27 -16.56 27.23
N ASP A 218 -16.99 -16.24 27.04
CA ASP A 218 -15.77 -17.03 27.21
C ASP A 218 -15.65 -18.45 26.61
N LYS A 219 -14.82 -18.55 25.55
CA LYS A 219 -13.70 -19.51 25.44
C LYS A 219 -12.79 -19.22 24.23
N GLU A 220 -11.52 -18.94 24.57
CA GLU A 220 -10.25 -19.01 23.82
C GLU A 220 -10.15 -18.49 22.37
N PRO A 221 -9.26 -17.51 22.09
CA PRO A 221 -9.02 -17.05 20.73
C PRO A 221 -8.14 -18.03 19.95
N PHE A 222 -8.72 -18.63 18.91
CA PHE A 222 -7.95 -19.17 17.79
C PHE A 222 -7.26 -18.01 17.05
N GLU A 223 -5.94 -18.07 16.93
CA GLU A 223 -5.17 -17.17 16.06
C GLU A 223 -5.54 -17.43 14.59
N ILE A 224 -6.47 -16.64 14.08
CA ILE A 224 -6.69 -16.50 12.64
C ILE A 224 -5.77 -15.38 12.17
N VAL A 225 -4.63 -15.75 11.58
CA VAL A 225 -3.81 -14.83 10.78
C VAL A 225 -4.62 -14.45 9.53
N LYS A 226 -5.48 -13.43 9.67
CA LYS A 226 -6.04 -12.70 8.55
C LYS A 226 -4.91 -11.93 7.86
N GLN A 227 -4.40 -12.46 6.75
CA GLN A 227 -3.68 -11.64 5.79
C GLN A 227 -4.71 -10.79 5.03
N GLU A 228 -5.08 -9.66 5.61
CA GLU A 228 -5.78 -8.60 4.88
C GLU A 228 -4.88 -8.04 3.77
N LYS A 229 -5.46 -7.97 2.56
CA LYS A 229 -4.83 -7.50 1.34
C LYS A 229 -4.26 -6.09 1.54
N LYS A 230 -2.94 -5.96 1.34
CA LYS A 230 -2.15 -4.71 1.41
C LYS A 230 -2.46 -3.75 0.25
N ALA A 231 -3.71 -3.35 0.06
CA ALA A 231 -4.05 -2.18 -0.75
C ALA A 231 -3.88 -0.86 0.06
N GLY A 232 -3.93 -0.95 1.39
CA GLY A 232 -3.77 0.22 2.29
C GLY A 232 -2.34 0.75 2.41
N SER A 233 -1.29 -0.02 2.07
CA SER A 233 0.09 0.44 2.30
C SER A 233 0.52 1.53 1.31
N LEU A 234 -0.07 1.57 0.12
CA LEU A 234 0.32 2.52 -0.92
C LEU A 234 -0.18 3.94 -0.60
N PHE A 235 -1.38 4.07 -0.03
CA PHE A 235 -1.91 5.34 0.47
C PHE A 235 -1.12 5.87 1.67
N ILE A 236 -0.64 4.99 2.56
CA ILE A 236 0.22 5.37 3.69
C ILE A 236 1.55 5.94 3.18
N ILE A 237 2.17 5.32 2.18
CA ILE A 237 3.43 5.80 1.58
C ILE A 237 3.23 7.17 0.92
N ILE A 238 2.16 7.35 0.14
CA ILE A 238 1.83 8.65 -0.48
C ILE A 238 1.61 9.72 0.59
N GLY A 239 0.89 9.40 1.67
CA GLY A 239 0.66 10.31 2.80
C GLY A 239 1.97 10.76 3.46
N ILE A 240 2.90 9.83 3.69
CA ILE A 240 4.22 10.15 4.28
C ILE A 240 5.03 11.09 3.38
N ILE A 241 5.01 10.87 2.06
CA ILE A 241 5.72 11.74 1.10
C ILE A 241 5.15 13.17 1.11
N ILE A 242 3.82 13.32 1.17
CA ILE A 242 3.17 14.64 1.24
C ILE A 242 3.56 15.36 2.54
N ILE A 243 3.54 14.66 3.68
CA ILE A 243 3.91 15.23 4.98
C ILE A 243 5.38 15.70 4.98
N LEU A 244 6.29 14.86 4.46
CA LEU A 244 7.71 15.24 4.33
C LEU A 244 7.90 16.45 3.42
N GLY A 245 7.15 16.54 2.32
CA GLY A 245 7.14 17.69 1.43
C GLY A 245 6.71 18.99 2.13
N ILE A 246 5.64 18.94 2.93
CA ILE A 246 5.16 20.11 3.70
C ILE A 246 6.20 20.54 4.74
N ILE A 247 6.81 19.60 5.48
CA ILE A 247 7.85 19.90 6.47
C ILE A 247 9.05 20.60 5.80
N LEU A 248 9.50 20.11 4.64
CA LEU A 248 10.59 20.72 3.88
C LEU A 248 10.24 22.15 3.42
N ILE A 249 9.01 22.40 2.96
CA ILE A 249 8.56 23.74 2.55
C ILE A 249 8.56 24.71 3.74
N VAL A 250 8.07 24.28 4.91
CA VAL A 250 8.05 25.12 6.12
C VAL A 250 9.47 25.41 6.60
N ALA A 251 10.34 24.41 6.64
CA ALA A 251 11.75 24.58 7.00
C ALA A 251 12.46 25.55 6.06
N TYR A 252 12.22 25.43 4.75
CA TYR A 252 12.81 26.31 3.74
C TYR A 252 12.34 27.77 3.90
N LYS A 253 11.02 27.99 4.13
CA LYS A 253 10.49 29.34 4.40
C LYS A 253 11.14 29.96 5.64
N LYS A 254 11.32 29.17 6.72
CA LYS A 254 11.94 29.64 7.96
C LYS A 254 13.40 30.05 7.77
N ILE A 255 14.17 29.29 7.00
CA ILE A 255 15.58 29.61 6.68
C ILE A 255 15.65 30.89 5.84
N LYS A 256 14.81 31.01 4.80
CA LYS A 256 14.81 32.19 3.92
C LYS A 256 14.41 33.47 4.66
N HIS A 257 13.45 33.38 5.59
CA HIS A 257 13.05 34.52 6.41
C HIS A 257 14.19 35.03 7.31
N LYS A 258 14.98 34.13 7.91
CA LYS A 258 16.15 34.49 8.71
C LYS A 258 17.23 35.21 7.89
N GLU A 259 17.48 34.76 6.66
CA GLU A 259 18.44 35.43 5.77
C GLU A 259 18.00 36.85 5.40
N LEU A 260 16.70 37.05 5.09
CA LEU A 260 16.15 38.37 4.77
C LEU A 260 16.25 39.35 5.94
N GLN A 261 16.01 38.89 7.17
CA GLN A 261 16.20 39.72 8.36
C GLN A 261 17.68 40.10 8.56
N SER A 262 18.61 39.14 8.41
CA SER A 262 20.04 39.43 8.59
C SER A 262 20.58 40.46 7.61
N VAL A 263 20.11 40.48 6.35
CA VAL A 263 20.58 41.46 5.36
C VAL A 263 20.15 42.88 5.73
N SER A 264 18.91 43.06 6.19
CA SER A 264 18.43 44.37 6.67
C SER A 264 19.19 44.85 7.92
N SER A 265 19.52 43.94 8.84
CA SER A 265 20.30 44.28 10.04
C SER A 265 21.75 44.67 9.68
N ILE A 266 22.37 43.99 8.72
CA ILE A 266 23.73 44.30 8.23
C ILE A 266 23.79 45.69 7.58
N GLU A 267 22.83 46.05 6.73
CA GLU A 267 22.79 47.38 6.09
C GLU A 267 22.68 48.51 7.13
N ARG A 268 21.82 48.34 8.14
CA ARG A 268 21.68 49.30 9.25
C ARG A 268 22.98 49.47 10.04
N ILE A 269 23.70 48.37 10.27
CA ILE A 269 25.01 48.38 10.95
C ILE A 269 26.04 49.15 10.12
N PHE A 270 26.12 48.91 8.81
CA PHE A 270 27.05 49.65 7.93
C PHE A 270 26.72 51.13 7.86
N ASP A 271 25.43 51.50 7.73
CA ASP A 271 25.00 52.90 7.72
C ASP A 271 25.31 53.62 9.03
N PHE A 272 25.20 52.92 10.15
CA PHE A 272 25.55 53.46 11.47
C PHE A 272 27.06 53.66 11.61
N ILE A 273 27.85 52.68 11.20
CA ILE A 273 29.32 52.75 11.17
C ILE A 273 29.80 53.90 10.28
N ALA A 274 29.21 54.07 9.10
CA ALA A 274 29.56 55.14 8.16
C ALA A 274 29.31 56.55 8.72
N LYS A 275 28.40 56.69 9.70
CA LYS A 275 28.08 57.96 10.37
C LYS A 275 28.94 58.24 11.60
N MET A 276 29.71 57.27 12.09
CA MET A 276 30.60 57.47 13.24
C MET A 276 31.76 58.40 12.89
N ARG A 277 32.21 59.20 13.87
CA ARG A 277 33.42 60.00 13.68
C ARG A 277 34.67 59.12 13.74
N PRO A 278 35.75 59.48 13.01
CA PRO A 278 37.02 58.78 13.15
C PRO A 278 37.47 58.76 14.62
N ARG A 279 37.95 57.59 15.12
CA ARG A 279 38.40 57.37 16.50
C ARG A 279 37.32 57.40 17.58
N GLU A 280 36.05 57.38 17.20
CA GLU A 280 34.95 57.18 18.14
C GLU A 280 34.88 55.69 18.54
N SER A 281 34.65 55.42 19.83
CA SER A 281 34.42 54.07 20.33
C SER A 281 33.03 53.99 20.96
N ILE A 282 32.21 53.04 20.54
CA ILE A 282 30.88 52.82 21.09
C ILE A 282 30.77 51.41 21.69
N PRO A 283 30.12 51.26 22.87
CA PRO A 283 29.73 49.95 23.37
C PRO A 283 28.77 49.24 22.39
N VAL A 284 28.89 47.93 22.24
CA VAL A 284 27.98 47.16 21.36
C VAL A 284 26.53 47.21 21.88
N SER A 285 26.32 47.34 23.19
CA SER A 285 24.99 47.54 23.78
C SER A 285 24.32 48.81 23.26
N ASP A 286 25.03 49.94 23.32
CA ASP A 286 24.51 51.24 22.88
C ASP A 286 24.26 51.25 21.36
N MET A 287 25.08 50.52 20.61
CA MET A 287 24.89 50.32 19.18
C MET A 287 23.65 49.46 18.88
N ALA A 288 23.44 48.38 19.62
CA ALA A 288 22.25 47.52 19.50
C ALA A 288 20.96 48.31 19.81
N ASP A 289 20.96 49.08 20.90
CA ASP A 289 19.82 49.92 21.31
C ASP A 289 19.46 50.96 20.24
N ARG A 290 20.48 51.65 19.68
CA ARG A 290 20.27 52.67 18.64
C ARG A 290 19.80 52.10 17.31
N LEU A 291 20.11 50.85 17.04
CA LEU A 291 19.69 50.14 15.83
C LEU A 291 18.37 49.38 15.99
N GLU A 292 17.81 49.38 17.20
CA GLU A 292 16.66 48.57 17.60
C GLU A 292 16.88 47.08 17.27
N LEU A 293 18.09 46.58 17.53
CA LEU A 293 18.48 45.19 17.34
C LEU A 293 18.66 44.50 18.70
N ASP A 294 18.41 43.18 18.73
CA ASP A 294 18.80 42.38 19.88
C ASP A 294 20.32 42.41 20.07
N TYR A 295 20.79 42.54 21.32
CA TYR A 295 22.21 42.64 21.63
C TYR A 295 23.02 41.48 21.03
N LYS A 296 22.50 40.26 21.12
CA LYS A 296 23.16 39.06 20.61
C LYS A 296 23.17 39.06 19.09
N GLU A 297 22.07 39.45 18.44
CA GLU A 297 22.02 39.61 16.98
C GLU A 297 23.07 40.63 16.49
N CYS A 298 23.14 41.79 17.15
CA CYS A 298 24.12 42.82 16.81
C CYS A 298 25.56 42.34 17.00
N LEU A 299 25.85 41.64 18.10
CA LEU A 299 27.18 41.09 18.39
C LEU A 299 27.58 40.00 17.39
N ASP A 300 26.68 39.05 17.10
CA ASP A 300 26.93 37.95 16.15
C ASP A 300 27.23 38.51 14.74
N ILE A 301 26.51 39.55 14.31
CA ILE A 301 26.78 40.22 13.02
C ILE A 301 28.15 40.90 13.03
N LEU A 302 28.50 41.64 14.10
CA LEU A 302 29.81 42.30 14.18
C LEU A 302 30.97 41.30 14.18
N ILE A 303 30.82 40.16 14.86
CA ILE A 303 31.81 39.06 14.84
C ILE A 303 31.95 38.48 13.43
N ASP A 304 30.84 38.24 12.72
CA ASP A 304 30.87 37.73 11.35
C ASP A 304 31.54 38.72 10.38
N LEU A 305 31.27 40.02 10.52
CA LEU A 305 31.90 41.08 9.71
C LEU A 305 33.41 41.21 10.00
N ASP A 306 33.83 41.10 11.26
CA ASP A 306 35.24 41.12 11.67
C ASP A 306 36.00 39.93 11.08
N ASN A 307 35.44 38.72 11.22
CA ASN A 307 36.01 37.49 10.66
C ASN A 307 36.15 37.55 9.13
N LYS A 308 35.22 38.22 8.45
CA LYS A 308 35.28 38.48 7.00
C LYS A 308 36.19 39.63 6.60
N LYS A 309 36.82 40.31 7.56
CA LYS A 309 37.67 41.51 7.37
C LYS A 309 36.93 42.64 6.65
N GLN A 310 35.64 42.78 6.92
CA GLN A 310 34.80 43.84 6.34
C GLN A 310 34.66 45.07 7.25
N LEU A 311 35.10 44.98 8.50
CA LEU A 311 35.20 46.11 9.41
C LEU A 311 36.52 46.86 9.21
N VAL A 312 36.43 48.19 9.19
CA VAL A 312 37.60 49.09 9.13
C VAL A 312 38.20 49.32 10.53
N GLY A 313 37.56 48.80 11.59
CA GLY A 313 38.02 48.83 12.98
C GLY A 313 38.24 47.43 13.55
N SER A 314 38.74 47.36 14.79
CA SER A 314 38.91 46.09 15.51
C SER A 314 37.81 45.91 16.55
N LEU A 315 37.11 44.77 16.55
CA LEU A 315 36.26 44.38 17.66
C LEU A 315 37.15 43.94 18.83
N ARG A 316 37.12 44.67 19.96
CA ARG A 316 37.88 44.30 21.15
C ARG A 316 36.95 43.73 22.20
N GLU A 317 37.21 42.50 22.59
CA GLU A 317 36.58 41.89 23.76
C GLU A 317 37.13 42.60 25.02
N ILE A 318 36.27 43.35 25.71
CA ILE A 318 36.60 43.89 27.02
C ILE A 318 36.27 42.80 28.03
N THR A 319 37.24 41.94 28.30
CA THR A 319 37.23 41.15 29.53
C THR A 319 37.50 42.11 30.70
N LYS A 320 36.64 42.11 31.71
CA LYS A 320 36.62 43.04 32.86
C LYS A 320 37.91 43.06 33.72
N THR A 321 39.00 42.39 33.36
CA THR A 321 40.15 42.19 34.24
C THR A 321 41.31 43.18 34.11
N LYS A 322 41.29 44.19 33.22
CA LYS A 322 42.32 45.25 33.26
C LYS A 322 42.01 46.49 32.42
N PHE A 323 41.22 47.42 32.96
CA PHE A 323 41.28 48.82 32.52
C PHE A 323 41.13 49.78 33.70
N ILE A 324 42.28 50.21 34.21
CA ILE A 324 42.46 51.50 34.90
C ILE A 324 43.02 52.44 33.82
N GLU A 325 42.22 53.40 33.34
CA GLU A 325 42.60 54.82 33.24
C GLU A 325 41.56 55.65 32.47
N LYS A 326 41.08 56.67 33.18
CA LYS A 326 40.58 57.99 32.75
C LYS A 326 39.26 58.09 31.97
N ASN A 327 38.28 58.55 32.77
CA ASN A 327 37.11 59.37 32.45
C ASN A 327 36.06 58.74 31.54
N TYR A 328 34.96 58.26 32.12
CA TYR A 328 33.59 58.80 31.97
C TYR A 328 32.66 58.10 32.99
N LEU A 329 31.70 58.86 33.52
CA LEU A 329 30.74 58.50 34.59
C LEU A 329 29.50 57.73 34.06
N PHE A 330 28.81 57.06 35.00
CA PHE A 330 27.46 56.46 35.03
C PHE A 330 27.33 54.97 34.66
N THR A 331 26.42 54.15 35.21
CA THR A 331 25.94 53.80 36.58
C THR A 331 24.98 52.60 36.39
N LYS A 332 25.02 51.56 37.26
CA LYS A 332 23.97 50.57 37.67
C LYS A 332 22.96 50.03 36.61
N GLU A 333 22.56 48.77 36.54
CA GLU A 333 22.76 47.51 37.26
C GLU A 333 21.94 46.47 36.44
N ASP A 334 22.54 45.42 35.88
CA ASP A 334 21.82 44.19 35.49
C ASP A 334 22.82 42.99 35.51
N PRO A 335 22.73 42.04 36.47
CA PRO A 335 23.80 41.08 36.73
C PRO A 335 23.92 39.91 35.75
N GLU A 336 22.98 39.70 34.82
CA GLU A 336 22.95 38.46 34.01
C GLU A 336 23.56 38.58 32.60
N LEU A 337 23.97 39.77 32.17
CA LEU A 337 24.67 39.99 30.87
C LEU A 337 26.20 40.08 30.99
N GLU A 338 26.77 39.78 32.17
CA GLU A 338 28.15 40.13 32.55
C GLU A 338 29.30 39.37 31.85
N LYS A 339 29.05 38.54 30.83
CA LYS A 339 30.13 37.72 30.25
C LYS A 339 30.76 38.22 28.96
N TYR A 340 30.17 39.18 28.24
CA TYR A 340 30.77 39.72 27.01
C TYR A 340 30.39 41.19 26.83
N SER A 341 31.30 42.12 27.12
CA SER A 341 31.20 43.51 26.66
C SER A 341 32.25 43.73 25.58
N GLY A 342 31.84 43.94 24.33
CA GLY A 342 32.73 44.34 23.24
C GLY A 342 32.74 45.86 23.08
N ARG A 343 33.90 46.46 22.72
CA ARG A 343 33.94 47.81 22.12
C ARG A 343 34.33 47.69 20.66
N LEU A 344 33.61 48.43 19.83
CA LEU A 344 34.04 48.70 18.46
C LEU A 344 34.84 50.01 18.48
N SER A 345 36.08 49.97 17.98
CA SER A 345 36.94 51.15 17.85
C SER A 345 37.41 51.29 16.40
N PHE A 346 37.14 52.46 15.81
CA PHE A 346 37.53 52.83 14.43
C PHE A 346 38.88 53.54 14.36
#